data_AF-A0A7S2NI58-F1
#
_entry.id   AF-A0A7S2NI58-F1
#
_cell.length_a   1.000
_cell.length_b   1.000
_cell.length_c   1.000
_cell.angle_alpha   90.00
_cell.angle_beta   90.00
_cell.angle_gamma   90.00
#
_symmetry.space_group_name_H-M   'P 1'
#
loop_
_entity.id
_entity.type
_entity.pdbx_description
1 polymer ?
#
loop_
_entity_poly.entity_id
_entity_poly.type
_entity_poly.pdbx_seq_one_letter_code
_entity_poly.pdbx_strand_id
1 'polypeptide(L)'
;RKPVAVTGILLMDQRFWGDVCFKKGVGPPPVHIDDFPLSCVDFVDQALDPSSAWVKAAAAVDMGDELEDGVRENVECFARIIEERRVTAEAVPPKRRLSPIVLV
;
A
#
# COMPACT_ATOMS: atom_id res chain seq x y z
N ARG A 1 12.79 2.72 -14.81
CA ARG A 1 11.36 2.90 -14.44
C ARG A 1 10.63 3.54 -15.61
N LYS A 2 9.31 3.36 -15.74
CA LYS A 2 8.54 3.81 -16.91
C LYS A 2 7.35 4.67 -16.47
N PRO A 3 6.87 5.60 -17.31
CA PRO A 3 5.59 6.26 -17.11
C PRO A 3 4.44 5.25 -16.96
N VAL A 4 3.42 5.62 -16.20
CA VAL A 4 2.26 4.77 -15.89
C VAL A 4 0.97 5.53 -16.18
N ALA A 5 0.05 4.92 -16.92
CA ALA A 5 -1.34 5.31 -16.97
C ALA A 5 -2.16 4.36 -16.11
N VAL A 6 -3.01 4.91 -15.25
CA VAL A 6 -3.98 4.13 -14.48
C VAL A 6 -5.35 4.29 -15.13
N THR A 7 -5.86 3.19 -15.69
CA THR A 7 -7.16 3.12 -16.37
C THR A 7 -7.93 1.88 -15.93
N GLY A 8 -9.25 1.92 -16.04
CA GLY A 8 -10.16 0.82 -15.70
C GLY A 8 -11.51 1.31 -15.22
N ILE A 9 -12.26 0.44 -14.52
CA ILE A 9 -13.48 0.87 -13.80
C ILE A 9 -13.12 1.77 -12.60
N LEU A 10 -11.85 1.79 -12.21
CA LEU A 10 -11.32 2.57 -11.10
C LEU A 10 -11.98 2.24 -9.76
N LEU A 11 -12.16 0.93 -9.51
CA LEU A 11 -12.69 0.41 -8.24
C LEU A 11 -11.60 0.33 -7.17
N MET A 12 -12.03 0.27 -5.91
CA MET A 12 -11.15 0.18 -4.75
C MET A 12 -10.15 1.36 -4.72
N ASP A 13 -8.87 1.05 -4.53
CA ASP A 13 -7.78 2.00 -4.38
C ASP A 13 -7.13 2.43 -5.71
N GLN A 14 -7.66 2.00 -6.86
CA GLN A 14 -7.12 2.37 -8.18
C GLN A 14 -7.11 3.88 -8.39
N ARG A 15 -8.18 4.61 -8.00
CA ARG A 15 -8.21 6.08 -8.07
C ARG A 15 -7.15 6.71 -7.18
N PHE A 16 -6.98 6.17 -5.98
CA PHE A 16 -6.02 6.67 -5.02
C PHE A 16 -4.59 6.50 -5.55
N TRP A 17 -4.22 5.28 -5.97
CA TRP A 17 -2.87 5.03 -6.49
C TRP A 17 -2.61 5.72 -7.82
N GLY A 18 -3.61 5.82 -8.69
CA GLY A 18 -3.51 6.62 -9.91
C GLY A 18 -3.26 8.11 -9.63
N ASP A 19 -3.94 8.67 -8.63
CA ASP A 19 -3.71 10.05 -8.19
C ASP A 19 -2.31 10.24 -7.56
N VAL A 20 -1.80 9.24 -6.82
CA VAL A 20 -0.41 9.24 -6.35
C VAL A 20 0.58 9.26 -7.52
N CYS A 21 0.37 8.44 -8.55
CA CYS A 21 1.20 8.45 -9.76
C CYS A 21 1.13 9.81 -10.47
N PHE A 22 -0.06 10.36 -10.65
CA PHE A 22 -0.26 11.67 -11.27
C PHE A 22 0.44 12.79 -10.49
N LYS A 23 0.29 12.83 -9.15
CA LYS A 23 0.97 13.81 -8.28
C LYS A 23 2.48 13.69 -8.30
N LYS A 24 3.02 12.48 -8.51
CA LYS A 24 4.47 12.26 -8.73
C LYS A 24 4.92 12.65 -10.14
N GLY A 25 4.00 13.04 -11.03
CA GLY A 25 4.30 13.43 -12.41
C GLY A 25 4.71 12.26 -13.29
N VAL A 26 4.45 11.01 -12.90
CA VAL A 26 4.88 9.81 -13.64
C VAL A 26 3.87 9.36 -14.69
N GLY A 27 2.87 10.17 -14.99
CA GLY A 27 1.82 9.89 -15.96
C GLY A 27 0.62 10.82 -15.82
N PRO A 28 -0.44 10.58 -16.62
CA PRO A 28 -1.67 11.37 -16.57
C PRO A 28 -2.53 11.06 -15.34
N PRO A 29 -3.58 11.85 -15.06
CA PRO A 29 -4.61 11.51 -14.07
C PRO A 29 -5.26 10.15 -14.37
N PRO A 30 -5.73 9.42 -13.33
CA PRO A 30 -6.47 8.19 -13.54
C PRO A 30 -7.75 8.44 -14.35
N VAL A 31 -8.03 7.57 -15.31
CA VAL A 31 -9.13 7.74 -16.28
C VAL A 31 -10.04 6.51 -16.29
N HIS A 32 -11.35 6.71 -16.41
CA HIS A 32 -12.27 5.59 -16.55
C HIS A 32 -12.04 4.89 -17.90
N ILE A 33 -12.32 3.60 -17.99
CA ILE A 33 -12.07 2.82 -19.21
C ILE A 33 -12.83 3.37 -20.42
N ASP A 34 -14.03 3.93 -20.20
CA ASP A 34 -14.85 4.53 -21.26
C ASP A 34 -14.22 5.81 -21.83
N ASP A 35 -13.44 6.54 -21.02
CA ASP A 35 -12.78 7.79 -21.42
C ASP A 35 -11.35 7.57 -21.92
N PHE A 36 -10.75 6.40 -21.65
CA PHE A 36 -9.37 6.09 -22.04
C PHE A 36 -9.10 6.21 -23.55
N PRO A 37 -10.00 5.78 -24.47
CA PRO A 37 -9.78 5.98 -25.90
C PRO A 37 -9.58 7.43 -26.33
N LEU A 38 -10.03 8.41 -25.53
CA LEU A 38 -9.88 9.83 -25.83
C LEU A 38 -8.45 10.35 -25.61
N SER A 39 -7.63 9.64 -24.84
CA SER A 39 -6.29 10.10 -24.42
C SER A 39 -5.19 9.04 -24.52
N CYS A 40 -5.51 7.82 -24.97
CA CYS A 40 -4.56 6.71 -24.99
C CYS A 40 -3.38 6.95 -25.94
N VAL A 41 -3.59 7.61 -27.08
CA VAL A 41 -2.52 7.96 -28.04
C VAL A 41 -1.60 9.01 -27.44
N ASP A 42 -2.15 10.10 -26.90
CA ASP A 42 -1.37 11.15 -26.22
C ASP A 42 -0.52 10.58 -25.07
N PHE A 43 -1.09 9.61 -24.32
CA PHE A 43 -0.35 8.90 -23.30
C PHE A 43 0.85 8.15 -23.88
N VAL A 44 0.63 7.37 -24.94
CA VAL A 44 1.70 6.57 -25.57
C VAL A 44 2.80 7.47 -26.14
N ASP A 45 2.43 8.55 -26.82
CA ASP A 45 3.39 9.49 -27.41
C ASP A 45 4.30 10.10 -26.32
N GLN A 46 3.69 10.58 -25.23
CA GLN A 46 4.42 11.14 -24.10
C GLN A 46 5.19 10.08 -23.30
N ALA A 47 4.75 8.82 -23.28
CA ALA A 47 5.44 7.75 -22.59
C ALA A 47 6.66 7.23 -23.36
N LEU A 48 6.65 7.37 -24.70
CA LEU A 48 7.72 6.94 -25.59
C LEU A 48 8.72 8.05 -25.92
N ASP A 49 8.33 9.32 -25.80
CA ASP A 49 9.27 10.45 -25.96
C ASP A 49 10.30 10.49 -24.83
N PRO A 50 11.61 10.28 -25.10
CA PRO A 50 12.66 10.38 -24.08
C PRO A 50 12.77 11.77 -23.43
N SER A 51 12.25 12.80 -24.10
CA SER A 51 12.26 14.18 -23.62
C SER A 51 11.12 14.50 -22.65
N SER A 52 10.09 13.65 -22.61
CA SER A 52 8.88 13.82 -21.80
C SER A 52 9.17 13.99 -20.32
N ALA A 53 8.40 14.87 -19.69
CA ALA A 53 8.44 15.07 -18.25
C ALA A 53 8.12 13.79 -17.48
N TRP A 54 7.24 12.93 -18.01
CA TRP A 54 6.87 11.69 -17.34
C TRP A 54 8.00 10.67 -17.32
N VAL A 55 8.75 10.55 -18.42
CA VAL A 55 9.91 9.65 -18.50
C VAL A 55 10.98 10.08 -17.49
N LYS A 56 11.27 11.39 -17.45
CA LYS A 56 12.22 11.97 -16.48
C LYS A 56 11.75 11.77 -15.04
N ALA A 57 10.48 12.07 -14.75
CA ALA A 57 9.91 11.90 -13.42
C ALA A 57 9.92 10.43 -12.99
N ALA A 58 9.53 9.51 -13.87
CA ALA A 58 9.53 8.07 -13.60
C ALA A 58 10.94 7.54 -13.34
N ALA A 59 11.93 8.01 -14.10
CA ALA A 59 13.34 7.65 -13.93
C ALA A 59 13.97 8.23 -12.66
N ALA A 60 13.49 9.40 -12.21
CA ALA A 60 13.63 9.83 -10.83
C ALA A 60 12.78 8.90 -9.97
N VAL A 61 11.70 9.30 -9.29
CA VAL A 61 11.03 8.49 -8.25
C VAL A 61 12.01 7.94 -7.21
N ASP A 62 11.63 7.95 -5.95
CA ASP A 62 12.36 7.16 -4.96
C ASP A 62 11.37 6.12 -4.43
N MET A 63 11.79 4.86 -4.43
CA MET A 63 11.01 3.74 -3.92
C MET A 63 11.54 3.28 -2.55
N GLY A 64 12.55 3.97 -2.01
CA GLY A 64 13.24 3.59 -0.79
C GLY A 64 14.31 2.52 -1.03
N ASP A 65 14.95 2.12 0.06
CA ASP A 65 15.89 1.01 0.12
C ASP A 65 15.16 -0.25 0.59
N GLU A 66 15.31 -1.36 -0.13
CA GLU A 66 14.68 -2.65 0.21
C GLU A 66 15.17 -3.21 1.55
N LEU A 67 16.38 -2.83 1.99
CA LEU A 67 16.95 -3.26 3.27
C LEU A 67 16.61 -2.31 4.43
N GLU A 68 16.10 -1.11 4.13
CA GLU A 68 15.72 -0.07 5.10
C GLU A 68 14.23 0.33 4.95
N ASP A 69 13.38 -0.62 4.55
CA ASP A 69 11.94 -0.42 4.33
C ASP A 69 11.10 -0.45 5.63
N GLY A 70 11.75 -0.75 6.77
CA GLY A 70 11.15 -0.85 8.09
C GLY A 70 10.31 -2.11 8.31
N VAL A 71 10.23 -3.02 7.34
CA VAL A 71 9.43 -4.26 7.47
C VAL A 71 10.02 -5.14 8.57
N ARG A 72 11.35 -5.37 8.54
CA ARG A 72 12.03 -6.21 9.54
C ARG A 72 11.79 -5.68 10.95
N GLU A 73 12.04 -4.41 11.19
CA GLU A 73 11.94 -3.77 12.50
C GLU A 73 10.49 -3.83 13.02
N ASN A 74 9.51 -3.62 12.15
CA ASN A 74 8.10 -3.75 12.52
C ASN A 74 7.74 -5.21 12.86
N VAL A 75 8.18 -6.18 12.05
CA VAL A 75 7.93 -7.61 12.31
C VAL A 75 8.57 -8.05 13.62
N GLU A 76 9.80 -7.65 13.89
CA GLU A 76 10.49 -7.94 15.16
C GLU A 76 9.75 -7.34 16.35
N CYS A 77 9.25 -6.11 16.21
CA CYS A 77 8.43 -5.45 17.24
C CYS A 77 7.13 -6.24 17.51
N PHE A 78 6.43 -6.66 16.46
CA PHE A 78 5.23 -7.49 16.58
C PHE A 78 5.53 -8.84 17.26
N ALA A 79 6.60 -9.51 16.86
CA ALA A 79 7.02 -10.78 17.44
C ALA A 79 7.30 -10.64 18.95
N ARG A 80 8.01 -9.58 19.35
CA ARG A 80 8.26 -9.27 20.77
C ARG A 80 6.96 -9.04 21.54
N ILE A 81 6.04 -8.22 21.02
CA ILE A 81 4.75 -7.96 21.69
C ILE A 81 3.95 -9.26 21.88
N ILE A 82 3.95 -10.14 20.87
CA ILE A 82 3.24 -11.43 20.96
C ILE A 82 3.84 -12.29 22.08
N GLU A 83 5.16 -12.38 22.16
CA GLU A 83 5.84 -13.20 23.17
C GLU A 83 5.61 -12.65 24.58
N GLU A 84 5.77 -11.35 24.78
CA GLU A 84 5.48 -10.68 26.05
C GLU A 84 4.03 -10.96 26.52
N ARG A 85 3.07 -10.91 25.59
CA ARG A 85 1.66 -11.18 25.91
C ARG A 85 1.40 -12.65 26.24
N ARG A 86 2.10 -13.59 25.61
CA ARG A 86 2.03 -15.03 25.96
C ARG A 86 2.51 -15.28 27.38
N VAL A 87 3.68 -14.76 27.74
CA VAL A 87 4.24 -14.90 29.09
C VAL A 87 3.29 -14.30 30.14
N THR A 88 2.71 -13.13 29.87
CA THR A 88 1.74 -12.54 30.82
C THR A 88 0.44 -13.33 30.95
N ALA A 89 -0.02 -14.01 29.90
CA ALA A 89 -1.23 -14.82 29.94
C ALA A 89 -1.03 -16.13 30.74
N GLU A 90 0.15 -16.74 30.66
CA GLU A 90 0.52 -17.94 31.44
C GLU A 90 0.77 -17.63 32.92
N ALA A 91 1.18 -16.40 33.25
CA ALA A 91 1.38 -15.95 34.63
C ALA A 91 0.08 -15.67 35.40
N VAL A 92 -1.08 -15.64 34.73
CA VAL A 92 -2.38 -15.49 35.41
C VAL A 92 -2.78 -16.83 36.03
N PRO A 93 -2.93 -16.94 37.36
CA PRO A 93 -3.35 -18.21 37.98
C PRO A 93 -4.72 -18.62 37.43
N PRO A 94 -4.98 -19.93 37.25
CA PRO A 94 -6.23 -20.40 36.68
C PRO A 94 -7.39 -19.85 37.49
N LYS A 95 -8.36 -19.21 36.81
CA LYS A 95 -9.57 -18.68 37.43
C LYS A 95 -10.20 -19.81 38.25
N ARG A 96 -10.22 -19.66 39.58
CA ARG A 96 -10.91 -20.59 40.48
C ARG A 96 -12.34 -20.74 39.99
N ARG A 97 -12.76 -21.96 39.67
CA ARG A 97 -14.18 -22.27 39.48
C ARG A 97 -14.89 -21.90 40.78
N LEU A 98 -15.72 -20.87 40.73
CA LEU A 98 -16.65 -20.61 41.81
C LEU A 98 -17.65 -21.75 41.82
N SER A 99 -17.79 -22.43 42.96
CA SER A 99 -18.83 -23.44 43.16
C SER A 99 -20.19 -22.79 42.92
N PRO A 100 -21.15 -23.49 42.28
CA PRO A 100 -22.48 -22.93 42.06
C PRO A 100 -23.10 -22.57 43.41
N ILE A 101 -23.59 -21.33 43.51
CA ILE A 101 -24.40 -20.87 44.64
C ILE A 101 -25.68 -21.71 44.61
N VAL A 102 -25.85 -22.58 45.60
CA VAL A 102 -27.14 -23.23 45.85
C VAL A 102 -28.01 -22.18 46.54
N LEU A 103 -28.96 -21.61 45.81
CA LEU A 103 -30.06 -20.86 46.43
C LEU A 103 -30.96 -21.87 47.15
N VAL A 104 -31.10 -21.71 48.46
CA VAL A 104 -32.09 -22.39 49.30
C VAL A 104 -33.26 -21.45 49.53
#